data_AF-A0A660M2D9-F1
#
_entry.id   AF-A0A660M2D9-F1
#
_cell.length_a   1.000
_cell.length_b   1.000
_cell.length_c   1.000
_cell.angle_alpha   90.00
_cell.angle_beta   90.00
_cell.angle_gamma   90.00
#
_symmetry.space_group_name_H-M   'P 1'
#
loop_
_entity.id
_entity.type
_entity.pdbx_description
1 polymer ?
#
loop_
_entity_poly.entity_id
_entity_poly.type
_entity_poly.pdbx_seq_one_letter_code
_entity_poly.pdbx_strand_id
1 'polypeptide(L)'
;MNQAYEAQQTAYANQQAAWDAYMSVKRANGPRIDSLNAQQERAYQNMKSAFESASLAHNMRDGASARMYADQGHAYKAEAQDCVAERRQLVAEIRAARERFNAVKPAFQAAKSEFACARQAFQSAKAEHERAQAEFKKAKAEFDDCAKAVKDRLDELNSAHRKRRKDKKSIAEKAGVPSQYRDNVWISKDSDGNTNIYFGGIGKPDGPGHGHYVMDQHGTVTYRRDPFDPHGTQNFTDAPGGILYDRRTRTYVPGGTLYDRRARTNTLPLGVSNRDNDTNDRSGVFYDRRRQIDLHVTQYYKDNYRVSWDTDGKSNKNYHWTNQSLPSSHTDSHIPPEDAR
;
A
#
# COMPACT_ATOMS: atom_id res chain seq x y z
N MET A 1 22.45 14.43 -14.06
CA MET A 1 23.93 14.38 -14.06
C MET A 1 24.51 14.73 -15.44
N ASN A 2 24.16 14.01 -16.51
CA ASN A 2 24.73 14.25 -17.85
C ASN A 2 24.55 15.69 -18.35
N GLN A 3 23.34 16.26 -18.21
CA GLN A 3 23.09 17.67 -18.55
C GLN A 3 24.01 18.65 -17.81
N ALA A 4 24.26 18.42 -16.51
CA ALA A 4 25.17 19.27 -15.72
C ALA A 4 26.63 19.09 -16.15
N TYR A 5 27.02 17.89 -16.59
CA TYR A 5 28.35 17.64 -17.16
C TYR A 5 28.53 18.38 -18.49
N GLU A 6 27.54 18.30 -19.39
CA GLU A 6 27.54 19.02 -20.67
C GLU A 6 27.60 20.55 -20.48
N ALA A 7 26.83 21.07 -19.52
CA ALA A 7 26.87 22.48 -19.14
C ALA A 7 28.27 22.89 -18.64
N GLN A 8 28.90 22.06 -17.79
CA GLN A 8 30.27 22.27 -17.33
C GLN A 8 31.28 22.30 -18.48
N GLN A 9 31.19 21.36 -19.43
CA GLN A 9 32.06 21.30 -20.60
C GLN A 9 31.89 22.55 -21.48
N THR A 10 30.65 22.97 -21.70
CA THR A 10 30.34 24.16 -22.49
C THR A 10 30.89 25.42 -21.83
N ALA A 11 30.69 25.59 -20.52
CA ALA A 11 31.21 26.73 -19.77
C ALA A 11 32.75 26.75 -19.75
N TYR A 12 33.39 25.58 -19.69
CA TYR A 12 34.85 25.44 -19.81
C TYR A 12 35.34 25.88 -21.19
N ALA A 13 34.71 25.40 -22.27
CA ALA A 13 35.06 25.79 -23.63
C ALA A 13 34.92 27.31 -23.84
N ASN A 14 33.86 27.92 -23.31
CA ASN A 14 33.67 29.38 -23.36
C ASN A 14 34.75 30.13 -22.59
N GLN A 15 35.14 29.64 -21.41
CA GLN A 15 36.24 30.22 -20.64
C GLN A 15 37.57 30.13 -21.39
N GLN A 16 37.86 28.99 -22.01
CA GLN A 16 39.07 28.76 -22.79
C GLN A 16 39.12 29.69 -24.00
N ALA A 17 38.04 29.77 -24.78
CA ALA A 17 37.94 30.68 -25.92
C ALA A 17 38.15 32.16 -25.52
N ALA A 18 37.59 32.59 -24.39
CA ALA A 18 37.79 33.95 -23.89
C ALA A 18 39.24 34.20 -23.41
N TRP A 19 39.89 33.18 -22.83
CA TRP A 19 41.30 33.25 -22.46
C TRP A 19 42.19 33.36 -23.71
N ASP A 20 41.95 32.54 -24.73
CA ASP A 20 42.67 32.57 -26.00
C ASP A 20 42.52 33.93 -26.70
N ALA A 21 41.30 34.48 -26.72
CA ALA A 21 41.03 35.82 -27.25
C ALA A 21 41.81 36.92 -26.51
N TYR A 22 41.80 36.90 -25.18
CA TYR A 22 42.60 37.83 -24.36
C TYR A 22 44.10 37.71 -24.64
N MET A 23 44.61 36.47 -24.69
CA MET A 23 46.02 36.22 -24.96
C MET A 23 46.43 36.64 -26.37
N SER A 24 45.56 36.46 -27.36
CA SER A 24 45.77 36.92 -28.74
C SER A 24 45.93 38.45 -28.79
N VAL A 25 44.99 39.21 -28.21
CA VAL A 25 45.06 40.68 -28.16
C VAL A 25 46.32 41.14 -27.43
N LYS A 26 46.67 40.51 -26.30
CA LYS A 26 47.88 40.84 -25.56
C LYS A 26 49.15 40.61 -26.36
N ARG A 27 49.23 39.49 -27.10
CA ARG A 27 50.38 39.14 -27.95
C ARG A 27 50.51 40.07 -29.15
N ALA A 28 49.39 40.47 -29.76
CA ALA A 28 49.38 41.40 -30.89
C ALA A 28 49.78 42.82 -30.47
N ASN A 29 49.19 43.34 -29.39
CA ASN A 29 49.33 44.74 -28.99
C ASN A 29 50.61 45.01 -28.19
N GLY A 30 51.14 44.02 -27.47
CA GLY A 30 52.33 44.18 -26.61
C GLY A 30 53.55 44.77 -27.34
N PRO A 31 54.03 44.15 -28.43
CA PRO A 31 55.18 44.67 -29.19
C PRO A 31 54.96 46.08 -29.74
N ARG A 32 53.73 46.42 -30.14
CA ARG A 32 53.40 47.76 -30.64
C ARG A 32 53.45 48.79 -29.52
N ILE A 33 52.94 48.48 -28.33
CA ILE A 33 53.05 49.33 -27.14
C ILE A 33 54.52 49.60 -26.80
N ASP A 34 55.38 48.58 -26.85
CA ASP A 34 56.82 48.73 -26.59
C ASP A 34 57.49 49.61 -27.65
N SER A 35 57.13 49.43 -28.93
CA SER A 35 57.61 50.27 -30.02
C SER A 35 57.18 51.74 -29.86
N LEU A 36 55.93 51.99 -29.47
CA LEU A 36 55.40 53.34 -29.22
C LEU A 36 56.10 54.02 -28.04
N ASN A 37 56.47 53.28 -27.00
CA ASN A 37 57.27 53.82 -25.90
C ASN A 37 58.63 54.33 -26.41
N ALA A 38 59.31 53.54 -27.24
CA ALA A 38 60.59 53.93 -27.80
C ALA A 38 60.49 55.10 -28.78
N GLN A 39 59.43 55.15 -29.60
CA GLN A 39 59.16 56.27 -30.52
C GLN A 39 58.85 57.56 -29.75
N GLN A 40 58.00 57.49 -28.72
CA GLN A 40 57.69 58.64 -27.87
C GLN A 40 58.96 59.22 -27.23
N GLU A 41 59.85 58.37 -26.69
CA GLU A 41 61.08 58.83 -26.07
C GLU A 41 62.00 59.51 -27.08
N ARG A 42 62.16 58.94 -28.28
CA ARG A 42 62.94 59.57 -29.37
C ARG A 42 62.37 60.93 -29.77
N ALA A 43 61.05 61.00 -30.00
CA ALA A 43 60.37 62.25 -30.34
C ALA A 43 60.55 63.30 -29.21
N TYR A 44 60.48 62.89 -27.95
CA TYR A 44 60.71 63.77 -26.81
C TYR A 44 62.14 64.32 -26.74
N GLN A 45 63.16 63.49 -27.00
CA GLN A 45 64.55 63.95 -27.05
C GLN A 45 64.79 64.88 -28.23
N ASN A 46 64.27 64.55 -29.42
CA ASN A 46 64.37 65.40 -30.61
C ASN A 46 63.67 66.75 -30.40
N MET A 47 62.51 66.75 -29.74
CA MET A 47 61.78 67.96 -29.36
C MET A 47 62.64 68.88 -28.49
N LYS A 48 63.32 68.34 -27.46
CA LYS A 48 64.22 69.11 -26.60
C LYS A 48 65.35 69.76 -27.41
N SER A 49 66.06 68.96 -28.19
CA SER A 49 67.18 69.44 -29.01
C SER A 49 66.74 70.51 -30.02
N ALA A 50 65.55 70.38 -30.60
CA ALA A 50 65.01 71.37 -31.52
C ALA A 50 64.71 72.70 -30.81
N PHE A 51 64.07 72.68 -29.63
CA PHE A 51 63.82 73.91 -28.88
C PHE A 51 65.09 74.57 -28.33
N GLU A 52 66.09 73.78 -27.93
CA GLU A 52 67.42 74.29 -27.56
C GLU A 52 68.10 74.96 -28.76
N SER A 53 68.04 74.33 -29.94
CA SER A 53 68.60 74.89 -31.18
C SER A 53 67.87 76.17 -31.62
N ALA A 54 66.55 76.22 -31.45
CA ALA A 54 65.75 77.40 -31.71
C ALA A 54 66.16 78.57 -30.79
N SER A 55 66.37 78.29 -29.51
CA SER A 55 66.83 79.28 -28.52
C SER A 55 68.22 79.83 -28.86
N LEU A 56 69.15 78.96 -29.27
CA LEU A 56 70.49 79.35 -29.70
C LEU A 56 70.46 80.25 -30.95
N ALA A 57 69.71 79.86 -31.98
CA ALA A 57 69.56 80.64 -33.21
C ALA A 57 68.93 82.02 -32.94
N HIS A 58 67.95 82.08 -32.03
CA HIS A 58 67.35 83.34 -31.60
C HIS A 58 68.38 84.27 -30.94
N ASN A 59 69.23 83.74 -30.06
CA ASN A 59 70.30 84.50 -29.41
C ASN A 59 71.34 85.02 -30.42
N MET A 60 71.58 84.30 -31.51
CA MET A 60 72.44 84.71 -32.62
C MET A 60 71.78 85.70 -33.59
N ARG A 61 70.53 86.11 -33.32
CA ARG A 61 69.69 86.95 -34.19
C ARG A 61 69.39 86.33 -35.57
N ASP A 62 69.47 85.00 -35.68
CA ASP A 62 69.02 84.26 -36.86
C ASP A 62 67.55 83.82 -36.67
N GLY A 63 66.64 84.72 -37.01
CA GLY A 63 65.20 84.47 -36.87
C GLY A 63 64.67 83.38 -37.80
N ALA A 64 65.33 83.14 -38.94
CA ALA A 64 64.90 82.12 -39.90
C ALA A 64 65.17 80.71 -39.34
N SER A 65 66.39 80.48 -38.86
CA SER A 65 66.75 79.21 -38.21
C SER A 65 65.99 79.00 -36.90
N ALA A 66 65.79 80.06 -36.10
CA ALA A 66 65.02 79.97 -34.86
C ALA A 66 63.58 79.47 -35.10
N ARG A 67 62.92 80.01 -36.14
CA ARG A 67 61.57 79.59 -36.53
C ARG A 67 61.56 78.15 -37.04
N MET A 68 62.50 77.79 -37.91
CA MET A 68 62.62 76.44 -38.44
C MET A 68 62.76 75.39 -37.33
N TYR A 69 63.65 75.62 -36.35
CA TYR A 69 63.84 74.71 -35.23
C TYR A 69 62.64 74.68 -34.28
N ALA A 70 61.93 75.80 -34.08
CA ALA A 70 60.70 75.83 -33.29
C ALA A 70 59.59 75.01 -33.95
N ASP A 71 59.42 75.12 -35.28
CA ASP A 71 58.46 74.33 -36.05
C ASP A 71 58.78 72.83 -35.97
N GLN A 72 60.07 72.45 -36.03
CA GLN A 72 60.52 71.07 -35.79
C GLN A 72 60.18 70.59 -34.37
N GLY A 73 60.42 71.42 -33.35
CA GLY A 73 60.06 71.09 -31.96
C GLY A 73 58.56 70.86 -31.78
N HIS A 74 57.73 71.67 -32.44
CA HIS A 74 56.28 71.47 -32.46
C HIS A 74 55.85 70.19 -33.18
N ALA A 75 56.51 69.84 -34.28
CA ALA A 75 56.26 68.58 -34.99
C ALA A 75 56.58 67.35 -34.11
N TYR A 76 57.75 67.32 -33.47
CA TYR A 76 58.11 66.23 -32.55
C TYR A 76 57.20 66.14 -31.33
N LYS A 77 56.69 67.28 -30.84
CA LYS A 77 55.69 67.29 -29.77
C LYS A 77 54.38 66.63 -30.21
N ALA A 78 53.92 66.90 -31.43
CA ALA A 78 52.72 66.25 -31.99
C ALA A 78 52.94 64.74 -32.16
N GLU A 79 54.08 64.32 -32.72
CA GLU A 79 54.43 62.90 -32.86
C GLU A 79 54.44 62.16 -31.51
N ALA A 80 55.01 62.77 -30.46
CA ALA A 80 54.99 62.20 -29.12
C ALA A 80 53.57 62.08 -28.55
N GLN A 81 52.68 63.03 -28.85
CA GLN A 81 51.26 62.97 -28.44
C GLN A 81 50.50 61.86 -29.16
N ASP A 82 50.73 61.68 -30.46
CA ASP A 82 50.13 60.61 -31.25
C ASP A 82 50.54 59.24 -30.74
N CYS A 83 51.83 59.06 -30.40
CA CYS A 83 52.33 57.82 -29.78
C CYS A 83 51.60 57.49 -28.47
N VAL A 84 51.36 58.51 -27.63
CA VAL A 84 50.63 58.35 -26.37
C VAL A 84 49.17 58.00 -26.60
N ALA A 85 48.52 58.63 -27.58
CA ALA A 85 47.13 58.35 -27.93
C ALA A 85 46.95 56.90 -28.40
N GLU A 86 47.79 56.44 -29.32
CA GLU A 86 47.76 55.07 -29.82
C GLU A 86 48.03 54.06 -28.70
N ARG A 87 49.04 54.31 -27.86
CA ARG A 87 49.34 53.42 -26.72
C ARG A 87 48.15 53.30 -25.76
N ARG A 88 47.46 54.40 -25.48
CA ARG A 88 46.25 54.38 -24.63
C ARG A 88 45.15 53.51 -25.23
N GLN A 89 44.94 53.60 -26.54
CA GLN A 89 43.97 52.75 -27.24
C GLN A 89 44.33 51.27 -27.12
N LEU A 90 45.58 50.88 -27.42
CA LEU A 90 46.02 49.48 -27.36
C LEU A 90 45.93 48.89 -25.94
N VAL A 91 46.25 49.69 -24.92
CA VAL A 91 46.10 49.30 -23.51
C VAL A 91 44.62 49.12 -23.15
N ALA A 92 43.74 50.00 -23.64
CA ALA A 92 42.29 49.87 -23.43
C ALA A 92 41.73 48.60 -24.07
N GLU A 93 42.20 48.22 -25.27
CA GLU A 93 41.82 46.97 -25.93
C GLU A 93 42.23 45.73 -25.12
N ILE A 94 43.46 45.69 -24.61
CA ILE A 94 43.93 44.61 -23.74
C ILE A 94 43.07 44.53 -22.47
N ARG A 95 42.73 45.67 -21.87
CA ARG A 95 41.89 45.74 -20.68
C ARG A 95 40.48 45.21 -20.96
N ALA A 96 39.85 45.65 -22.05
CA ALA A 96 38.53 45.18 -22.45
C ALA A 96 38.50 43.67 -22.71
N ALA A 97 39.53 43.13 -23.38
CA ALA A 97 39.65 41.69 -23.59
C ALA A 97 39.80 40.91 -22.27
N ARG A 98 40.58 41.45 -21.32
CA ARG A 98 40.72 40.88 -19.97
C ARG A 98 39.41 40.91 -19.19
N GLU A 99 38.65 41.99 -19.28
CA GLU A 99 37.34 42.13 -18.64
C GLU A 99 36.35 41.09 -19.17
N ARG A 100 36.31 40.88 -20.50
CA ARG A 100 35.51 39.80 -21.13
C ARG A 100 35.91 38.41 -20.63
N PHE A 101 37.21 38.12 -20.53
CA PHE A 101 37.68 36.86 -19.94
C PHE A 101 37.27 36.70 -18.46
N ASN A 102 37.35 37.77 -17.67
CA ASN A 102 36.93 37.71 -16.28
C ASN A 102 35.41 37.51 -16.13
N ALA A 103 34.60 38.08 -17.03
CA ALA A 103 33.15 37.97 -17.01
C ALA A 103 32.64 36.52 -17.20
N VAL A 104 33.39 35.67 -17.90
CA VAL A 104 32.99 34.25 -18.12
C VAL A 104 33.42 33.30 -16.99
N LYS A 105 34.29 33.74 -16.07
CA LYS A 105 34.76 32.89 -14.96
C LYS A 105 33.66 32.44 -13.99
N PRO A 106 32.73 33.32 -13.55
CA PRO A 106 31.67 32.91 -12.63
C PRO A 106 30.78 31.81 -13.22
N ALA A 107 30.45 31.89 -14.52
CA ALA A 107 29.63 30.89 -15.20
C ALA A 107 30.27 29.49 -15.17
N PHE A 108 31.59 29.39 -15.40
CA PHE A 108 32.30 28.12 -15.28
C PHE A 108 32.31 27.59 -13.84
N GLN A 109 32.50 28.45 -12.84
CA GLN A 109 32.46 28.02 -11.43
C GLN A 109 31.08 27.51 -11.03
N ALA A 110 30.01 28.19 -11.46
CA ALA A 110 28.64 27.74 -11.24
C ALA A 110 28.35 26.38 -11.89
N ALA A 111 28.71 26.21 -13.16
CA ALA A 111 28.53 24.94 -13.86
C ALA A 111 29.33 23.79 -13.21
N LYS A 112 30.53 24.10 -12.69
CA LYS A 112 31.36 23.14 -11.93
C LYS A 112 30.71 22.74 -10.61
N SER A 113 30.14 23.68 -9.86
CA SER A 113 29.45 23.36 -8.60
C SER A 113 28.17 22.57 -8.84
N GLU A 114 27.38 22.95 -9.85
CA GLU A 114 26.18 22.21 -10.25
C GLU A 114 26.49 20.77 -10.66
N PHE A 115 27.56 20.54 -11.43
CA PHE A 115 27.99 19.17 -11.75
C PHE A 115 28.37 18.38 -10.50
N ALA A 116 29.09 18.98 -9.55
CA ALA A 116 29.44 18.32 -8.30
C ALA A 116 28.19 17.91 -7.50
N CYS A 117 27.22 18.81 -7.36
CA CYS A 117 25.93 18.54 -6.71
C CYS A 117 25.16 17.42 -7.43
N ALA A 118 25.05 17.49 -8.76
CA ALA A 118 24.34 16.49 -9.55
C ALA A 118 24.99 15.11 -9.47
N ARG A 119 26.33 15.05 -9.40
CA ARG A 119 27.09 13.81 -9.20
C ARG A 119 26.86 13.23 -7.81
N GLN A 120 26.86 14.06 -6.76
CA GLN A 120 26.57 13.61 -5.40
C GLN A 120 25.15 13.03 -5.30
N ALA A 121 24.15 13.75 -5.81
CA ALA A 121 22.76 13.29 -5.83
C ALA A 121 22.61 11.95 -6.57
N PHE A 122 23.29 11.78 -7.70
CA PHE A 122 23.31 10.51 -8.43
C PHE A 122 23.91 9.36 -7.60
N GLN A 123 25.02 9.60 -6.90
CA GLN A 123 25.65 8.59 -6.05
C GLN A 123 24.75 8.18 -4.88
N SER A 124 24.08 9.15 -4.25
CA SER A 124 23.09 8.88 -3.19
C SER A 124 21.92 8.05 -3.72
N ALA A 125 21.32 8.45 -4.84
CA ALA A 125 20.20 7.70 -5.44
C ALA A 125 20.61 6.28 -5.85
N LYS A 126 21.85 6.09 -6.35
CA LYS A 126 22.38 4.77 -6.67
C LYS A 126 22.48 3.89 -5.42
N ALA A 127 22.99 4.43 -4.31
CA ALA A 127 23.11 3.68 -3.06
C ALA A 127 21.73 3.31 -2.48
N GLU A 128 20.74 4.21 -2.57
CA GLU A 128 19.36 3.92 -2.17
C GLU A 128 18.73 2.84 -3.04
N HIS A 129 18.94 2.89 -4.36
CA HIS A 129 18.46 1.87 -5.28
C HIS A 129 19.05 0.48 -4.95
N GLU A 130 20.36 0.41 -4.67
CA GLU A 130 21.03 -0.84 -4.28
C GLU A 130 20.47 -1.40 -2.96
N ARG A 131 20.20 -0.55 -1.98
CA ARG A 131 19.55 -0.94 -0.71
C ARG A 131 18.13 -1.46 -0.94
N ALA A 132 17.31 -0.72 -1.67
CA ALA A 132 15.94 -1.12 -1.98
C ALA A 132 15.90 -2.44 -2.76
N GLN A 133 16.85 -2.65 -3.68
CA GLN A 133 16.96 -3.92 -4.40
C GLN A 133 17.33 -5.09 -3.47
N ALA A 134 18.23 -4.88 -2.51
CA ALA A 134 18.58 -5.90 -1.52
C ALA A 134 17.39 -6.23 -0.60
N GLU A 135 16.66 -5.22 -0.13
CA GLU A 135 15.44 -5.39 0.67
C GLU A 135 14.35 -6.12 -0.10
N PHE A 136 14.14 -5.78 -1.38
CA PHE A 136 13.19 -6.49 -2.23
C PHE A 136 13.53 -7.97 -2.39
N LYS A 137 14.82 -8.29 -2.61
CA LYS A 137 15.27 -9.69 -2.71
C LYS A 137 15.00 -10.47 -1.42
N LYS A 138 15.24 -9.84 -0.26
CA LYS A 138 14.97 -10.43 1.05
C LYS A 138 13.48 -10.66 1.26
N ALA A 139 12.65 -9.64 1.02
CA ALA A 139 11.20 -9.74 1.15
C ALA A 139 10.61 -10.80 0.21
N LYS A 140 11.16 -10.92 -1.01
CA LYS A 140 10.75 -11.98 -1.95
C LYS A 140 11.09 -13.38 -1.42
N ALA A 141 12.29 -13.58 -0.87
CA ALA A 141 12.67 -14.86 -0.28
C ALA A 141 11.76 -15.23 0.91
N GLU A 142 11.48 -14.28 1.80
CA GLU A 142 10.56 -14.48 2.92
C GLU A 142 9.14 -14.82 2.44
N PHE A 143 8.66 -14.15 1.39
CA PHE A 143 7.37 -14.46 0.78
C PHE A 143 7.35 -15.88 0.20
N ASP A 144 8.38 -16.28 -0.55
CA ASP A 144 8.47 -17.60 -1.17
C ASP A 144 8.52 -18.71 -0.09
N ASP A 145 9.22 -18.48 1.01
CA ASP A 145 9.28 -19.39 2.16
C ASP A 145 7.91 -19.52 2.85
N CYS A 146 7.21 -18.41 3.07
CA CYS A 146 5.85 -18.42 3.62
C CYS A 146 4.86 -19.13 2.70
N ALA A 147 4.93 -18.86 1.39
CA ALA A 147 4.08 -19.51 0.39
C ALA A 147 4.29 -21.03 0.39
N LYS A 148 5.55 -21.48 0.50
CA LYS A 148 5.88 -22.89 0.64
C LYS A 148 5.32 -23.49 1.93
N ALA A 149 5.51 -22.82 3.07
CA ALA A 149 5.00 -23.31 4.35
C ALA A 149 3.47 -23.48 4.37
N VAL A 150 2.74 -22.54 3.75
CA VAL A 150 1.28 -22.64 3.60
C VAL A 150 0.89 -23.83 2.74
N LYS A 151 1.58 -24.04 1.62
CA LYS A 151 1.34 -25.19 0.74
C LYS A 151 1.60 -26.51 1.45
N ASP A 152 2.73 -26.64 2.13
CA ASP A 152 3.10 -27.84 2.86
C ASP A 152 2.07 -28.17 3.95
N ARG A 153 1.59 -27.15 4.68
CA ARG A 153 0.55 -27.34 5.71
C ARG A 153 -0.80 -27.74 5.11
N LEU A 154 -1.17 -27.18 3.96
CA LEU A 154 -2.39 -27.55 3.25
C LEU A 154 -2.35 -29.01 2.81
N ASP A 155 -1.22 -29.47 2.27
CA ASP A 155 -1.02 -30.85 1.82
C ASP A 155 -1.05 -31.84 3.00
N GLU A 156 -0.47 -31.47 4.14
CA GLU A 156 -0.55 -32.24 5.38
C GLU A 156 -1.99 -32.37 5.88
N LEU A 157 -2.74 -31.26 5.95
CA LEU A 157 -4.14 -31.24 6.37
C LEU A 157 -5.02 -32.09 5.44
N ASN A 158 -4.82 -31.98 4.13
CA ASN A 158 -5.51 -32.79 3.14
C ASN A 158 -5.21 -34.28 3.30
N SER A 159 -3.96 -34.64 3.56
CA SER A 159 -3.53 -36.01 3.80
C SER A 159 -4.13 -36.57 5.09
N ALA A 160 -4.10 -35.80 6.18
CA ALA A 160 -4.73 -36.15 7.46
C ALA A 160 -6.26 -36.29 7.33
N HIS A 161 -6.91 -35.43 6.53
CA HIS A 161 -8.34 -35.54 6.24
C HIS A 161 -8.66 -36.81 5.45
N ARG A 162 -7.89 -37.12 4.40
CA ARG A 162 -8.04 -38.37 3.61
C ARG A 162 -7.85 -39.60 4.49
N LYS A 163 -6.85 -39.61 5.38
CA LYS A 163 -6.61 -40.70 6.34
C LYS A 163 -7.80 -40.87 7.28
N ARG A 164 -8.26 -39.79 7.94
CA ARG A 164 -9.44 -39.83 8.82
C ARG A 164 -10.69 -40.35 8.10
N ARG A 165 -10.91 -39.96 6.84
CA ARG A 165 -12.03 -40.47 6.04
C ARG A 165 -11.91 -41.98 5.77
N LYS A 166 -10.72 -42.47 5.43
CA LYS A 166 -10.46 -43.91 5.26
C LYS A 166 -10.64 -44.69 6.55
N ASP A 167 -10.11 -44.18 7.67
CA ASP A 167 -10.24 -44.81 8.98
C ASP A 167 -11.71 -44.90 9.40
N LYS A 168 -12.49 -43.82 9.25
CA LYS A 168 -13.94 -43.81 9.51
C LYS A 168 -14.68 -44.84 8.65
N LYS A 169 -14.34 -44.90 7.35
CA LYS A 169 -14.92 -45.88 6.43
C LYS A 169 -14.62 -47.31 6.87
N SER A 170 -13.37 -47.61 7.22
CA SER A 170 -12.94 -48.93 7.69
C SER A 170 -13.60 -49.34 9.01
N ILE A 171 -13.78 -48.40 9.95
CA ILE A 171 -14.52 -48.64 11.20
C ILE A 171 -15.99 -48.98 10.89
N ALA A 172 -16.63 -48.21 10.00
CA ALA A 172 -18.01 -48.49 9.57
C ALA A 172 -18.12 -49.85 8.87
N GLU A 173 -17.14 -50.23 8.05
CA GLU A 173 -17.05 -51.55 7.41
C GLU A 173 -16.96 -52.67 8.44
N LYS A 174 -16.08 -52.53 9.43
CA LYS A 174 -15.88 -53.52 10.51
C LYS A 174 -17.15 -53.71 11.34
N ALA A 175 -17.87 -52.62 11.61
CA ALA A 175 -19.14 -52.67 12.33
C ALA A 175 -20.31 -53.23 11.48
N GLY A 176 -20.10 -53.47 10.18
CA GLY A 176 -21.11 -54.01 9.28
C GLY A 176 -22.09 -52.99 8.73
N VAL A 177 -21.77 -51.69 8.76
CA VAL A 177 -22.62 -50.63 8.19
C VAL A 177 -22.83 -50.89 6.68
N PRO A 178 -24.06 -50.76 6.15
CA PRO A 178 -24.33 -50.94 4.71
C PRO A 178 -23.46 -50.04 3.83
N SER A 179 -23.02 -50.55 2.67
CA SER A 179 -22.04 -49.89 1.81
C SER A 179 -22.42 -48.47 1.39
N GLN A 180 -23.72 -48.23 1.16
CA GLN A 180 -24.28 -46.92 0.78
C GLN A 180 -24.05 -45.80 1.82
N TYR A 181 -23.78 -46.15 3.08
CA TYR A 181 -23.62 -45.17 4.15
C TYR A 181 -22.17 -44.98 4.63
N ARG A 182 -21.24 -45.86 4.23
CA ARG A 182 -19.87 -45.91 4.80
C ARG A 182 -19.04 -44.65 4.53
N ASP A 183 -19.34 -43.91 3.46
CA ASP A 183 -18.65 -42.66 3.13
C ASP A 183 -19.21 -41.44 3.90
N ASN A 184 -20.33 -41.61 4.62
CA ASN A 184 -21.02 -40.55 5.36
C ASN A 184 -21.47 -41.04 6.75
N VAL A 185 -20.49 -41.20 7.66
CA VAL A 185 -20.70 -41.67 9.04
C VAL A 185 -20.19 -40.65 10.06
N TRP A 186 -20.90 -40.55 11.18
CA TRP A 186 -20.39 -39.89 12.38
C TRP A 186 -19.95 -40.95 13.38
N ILE A 187 -18.73 -40.82 13.90
CA ILE A 187 -18.14 -41.80 14.81
C ILE A 187 -17.66 -41.07 16.05
N SER A 188 -18.10 -41.53 17.22
CA SER A 188 -17.64 -41.06 18.52
C SER A 188 -17.19 -42.24 19.37
N LYS A 189 -16.18 -42.02 20.22
CA LYS A 189 -15.76 -42.99 21.23
C LYS A 189 -16.20 -42.48 22.59
N ASP A 190 -16.79 -43.34 23.41
CA ASP A 190 -17.15 -43.01 24.79
C ASP A 190 -15.99 -43.30 25.77
N SER A 191 -16.20 -42.95 27.05
CA SER A 191 -15.22 -43.16 28.12
C SER A 191 -14.93 -44.64 28.40
N ASP A 192 -15.89 -45.51 28.07
CA ASP A 192 -15.81 -46.95 28.30
C ASP A 192 -15.10 -47.68 27.15
N GLY A 193 -14.70 -46.93 26.11
CA GLY A 193 -13.97 -47.44 24.95
C GLY A 193 -14.86 -47.94 23.82
N ASN A 194 -16.19 -47.83 23.93
CA ASN A 194 -17.10 -48.22 22.87
C ASN A 194 -17.10 -47.17 21.75
N THR A 195 -17.17 -47.66 20.53
CA THR A 195 -17.24 -46.88 19.31
C THR A 195 -18.68 -46.82 18.82
N ASN A 196 -19.27 -45.63 18.89
CA ASN A 196 -20.61 -45.32 18.42
C ASN A 196 -20.54 -44.85 16.97
N ILE A 197 -21.36 -45.44 16.10
CA ILE A 197 -21.36 -45.19 14.66
C ILE A 197 -22.76 -44.83 14.23
N TYR A 198 -22.94 -43.60 13.75
CA TYR A 198 -24.21 -43.03 13.32
C TYR A 198 -24.21 -42.80 11.82
N PHE A 199 -25.29 -43.17 11.14
CA PHE A 199 -25.37 -43.11 9.68
C PHE A 199 -26.81 -43.07 9.16
N GLY A 200 -27.00 -42.62 7.92
CA GLY A 200 -28.32 -42.65 7.25
C GLY A 200 -29.36 -41.64 7.77
N GLY A 201 -28.98 -40.75 8.69
CA GLY A 201 -29.86 -39.68 9.17
C GLY A 201 -30.14 -38.61 8.12
N ILE A 202 -31.27 -37.92 8.28
CA ILE A 202 -31.66 -36.81 7.41
C ILE A 202 -30.70 -35.63 7.59
N GLY A 203 -30.13 -35.13 6.49
CA GLY A 203 -29.22 -33.98 6.43
C GLY A 203 -27.78 -34.26 6.88
N LYS A 204 -27.60 -35.01 7.98
CA LYS A 204 -26.28 -35.38 8.53
C LYS A 204 -26.32 -36.81 9.08
N PRO A 205 -25.16 -37.50 9.22
CA PRO A 205 -25.13 -38.91 9.65
C PRO A 205 -25.83 -39.21 10.96
N ASP A 206 -25.77 -38.29 11.93
CA ASP A 206 -26.41 -38.32 13.25
C ASP A 206 -27.77 -37.56 13.26
N GLY A 207 -28.34 -37.28 12.09
CA GLY A 207 -29.60 -36.58 11.94
C GLY A 207 -30.83 -37.42 12.31
N PRO A 208 -32.05 -36.86 12.20
CA PRO A 208 -33.28 -37.61 12.45
C PRO A 208 -33.37 -38.89 11.62
N GLY A 209 -33.80 -39.99 12.25
CA GLY A 209 -33.91 -41.30 11.59
C GLY A 209 -32.58 -42.03 11.36
N HIS A 210 -31.45 -41.55 11.91
CA HIS A 210 -30.17 -42.24 11.76
C HIS A 210 -30.21 -43.67 12.32
N GLY A 211 -29.47 -44.56 11.67
CA GLY A 211 -29.05 -45.85 12.22
C GLY A 211 -27.89 -45.65 13.19
N HIS A 212 -27.81 -46.51 14.21
CA HIS A 212 -26.83 -46.41 15.29
C HIS A 212 -26.30 -47.79 15.63
N TYR A 213 -25.02 -48.01 15.38
CA TYR A 213 -24.31 -49.22 15.76
C TYR A 213 -23.32 -48.89 16.87
N VAL A 214 -23.18 -49.79 17.84
CA VAL A 214 -22.16 -49.70 18.89
C VAL A 214 -21.24 -50.90 18.79
N MET A 215 -19.95 -50.62 18.75
CA MET A 215 -18.88 -51.62 18.72
C MET A 215 -18.03 -51.47 19.98
N ASP A 216 -17.84 -52.54 20.74
CA ASP A 216 -17.04 -52.51 21.96
C ASP A 216 -15.53 -52.33 21.67
N GLN A 217 -14.74 -52.21 22.74
CA GLN A 217 -13.28 -52.07 22.65
C GLN A 217 -12.57 -53.25 21.97
N HIS A 218 -13.19 -54.44 21.91
CA HIS A 218 -12.65 -55.64 21.26
C HIS A 218 -13.04 -55.73 19.78
N GLY A 219 -13.91 -54.84 19.31
CA GLY A 219 -14.38 -54.80 17.92
C GLY A 219 -15.61 -55.66 17.68
N THR A 220 -16.30 -56.11 18.73
CA THR A 220 -17.57 -56.84 18.64
C THR A 220 -18.72 -55.85 18.63
N VAL A 221 -19.67 -56.03 17.72
CA VAL A 221 -20.86 -55.15 17.66
C VAL A 221 -21.85 -55.59 18.73
N THR A 222 -22.09 -54.71 19.71
CA THR A 222 -22.95 -54.95 20.87
C THR A 222 -24.35 -54.37 20.69
N TYR A 223 -24.53 -53.44 19.75
CA TYR A 223 -25.82 -52.86 19.41
C TYR A 223 -25.94 -52.55 17.93
N ARG A 224 -27.12 -52.81 17.35
CA ARG A 224 -27.47 -52.46 15.97
C ARG A 224 -28.90 -51.93 15.90
N ARG A 225 -29.06 -50.84 15.18
CA ARG A 225 -30.34 -50.28 14.76
C ARG A 225 -30.17 -49.65 13.39
N ASP A 226 -30.95 -50.08 12.41
CA ASP A 226 -30.86 -49.52 11.07
C ASP A 226 -31.57 -48.17 10.98
N PRO A 227 -31.27 -47.36 9.95
CA PRO A 227 -31.95 -46.09 9.75
C PRO A 227 -33.48 -46.28 9.70
N PHE A 228 -34.20 -45.43 10.41
CA PHE A 228 -35.66 -45.43 10.57
C PHE A 228 -36.27 -46.62 11.33
N ASP A 229 -35.45 -47.55 11.84
CA ASP A 229 -35.95 -48.56 12.76
C ASP A 229 -36.43 -47.90 14.07
N PRO A 230 -37.55 -48.41 14.65
CA PRO A 230 -38.03 -47.92 15.93
C PRO A 230 -36.96 -48.10 17.00
N HIS A 231 -36.78 -47.10 17.85
CA HIS A 231 -35.94 -47.26 19.03
C HIS A 231 -36.51 -48.40 19.89
N GLY A 232 -35.65 -49.34 20.30
CA GLY A 232 -36.05 -50.35 21.26
C GLY A 232 -36.63 -49.70 22.53
N THR A 233 -37.54 -50.40 23.20
CA THR A 233 -38.26 -49.96 24.42
C THR A 233 -37.35 -49.56 25.60
N GLN A 234 -36.03 -49.65 25.45
CA GLN A 234 -35.06 -49.33 26.49
C GLN A 234 -34.73 -47.83 26.61
N ASN A 235 -35.18 -46.99 25.67
CA ASN A 235 -35.03 -45.53 25.74
C ASN A 235 -36.36 -44.75 25.87
N PHE A 236 -37.51 -45.45 25.83
CA PHE A 236 -38.78 -44.86 26.24
C PHE A 236 -39.00 -45.21 27.70
N THR A 237 -38.60 -44.32 28.61
CA THR A 237 -39.25 -44.30 29.91
C THR A 237 -40.65 -43.78 29.68
N ASP A 238 -41.59 -44.68 29.44
CA ASP A 238 -43.02 -44.42 29.61
C ASP A 238 -43.23 -44.07 31.08
N ALA A 239 -43.09 -42.79 31.44
CA ALA A 239 -43.63 -42.29 32.70
C ALA A 239 -45.15 -42.10 32.48
N PRO A 240 -46.01 -42.96 33.08
CA PRO A 240 -47.44 -42.84 32.91
C PRO A 240 -47.93 -41.76 33.86
N GLY A 241 -48.22 -40.57 33.34
CA GLY A 241 -48.78 -39.49 34.16
C GLY A 241 -48.58 -38.08 33.60
N GLY A 242 -49.20 -37.78 32.45
CA GLY A 242 -49.25 -36.43 31.91
C GLY A 242 -50.67 -36.04 31.54
N ILE A 243 -51.51 -35.80 32.56
CA ILE A 243 -52.90 -35.37 32.39
C ILE A 243 -52.96 -34.00 31.69
N LEU A 244 -53.88 -33.91 30.73
CA LEU A 244 -54.39 -32.71 30.09
C LEU A 244 -54.92 -31.72 31.14
N TYR A 245 -54.48 -30.46 31.09
CA TYR A 245 -55.17 -29.38 31.79
C TYR A 245 -55.67 -28.34 30.79
N ASP A 246 -56.98 -28.38 30.54
CA ASP A 246 -57.80 -27.22 30.21
C ASP A 246 -58.72 -26.95 31.40
N ARG A 247 -58.62 -25.77 32.03
CA ARG A 247 -59.77 -25.03 32.58
C ARG A 247 -59.42 -23.63 33.10
N ARG A 248 -59.99 -22.63 32.43
CA ARG A 248 -60.56 -21.38 32.98
C ARG A 248 -60.21 -21.02 34.44
N THR A 249 -59.17 -20.21 34.63
CA THR A 249 -59.10 -19.19 35.69
C THR A 249 -58.33 -17.98 35.17
N ARG A 250 -58.86 -16.79 35.47
CA ARG A 250 -58.38 -15.49 35.07
C ARG A 250 -57.23 -15.12 36.02
N THR A 251 -56.00 -15.34 35.59
CA THR A 251 -54.80 -14.80 36.24
C THR A 251 -53.72 -14.67 35.18
N TYR A 252 -53.08 -13.49 35.16
CA TYR A 252 -51.96 -13.12 34.31
C TYR A 252 -51.02 -14.32 34.10
N VAL A 253 -50.93 -14.85 32.89
CA VAL A 253 -50.08 -16.02 32.57
C VAL A 253 -48.69 -15.49 32.23
N PRO A 254 -47.68 -15.62 33.11
CA PRO A 254 -46.31 -15.28 32.78
C PRO A 254 -45.68 -16.55 32.21
N GLY A 255 -45.57 -16.59 30.89
CA GLY A 255 -44.97 -17.72 30.19
C GLY A 255 -44.60 -17.32 28.79
N GLY A 256 -43.44 -16.68 28.63
CA GLY A 256 -42.84 -16.51 27.31
C GLY A 256 -42.54 -17.89 26.76
N THR A 257 -43.37 -18.37 25.82
CA THR A 257 -43.20 -19.68 25.21
C THR A 257 -42.15 -19.60 24.11
N LEU A 258 -41.18 -20.54 24.11
CA LEU A 258 -40.17 -20.71 23.05
C LEU A 258 -40.77 -21.13 21.70
N TYR A 259 -42.07 -21.43 21.69
CA TYR A 259 -42.85 -21.80 20.53
C TYR A 259 -44.27 -21.31 20.73
N ASP A 260 -44.79 -20.52 19.79
CA ASP A 260 -46.16 -20.03 19.85
C ASP A 260 -47.06 -20.87 18.96
N ARG A 261 -47.75 -21.85 19.57
CA ARG A 261 -48.75 -22.68 18.88
C ARG A 261 -50.03 -21.92 18.54
N ARG A 262 -50.21 -20.71 19.07
CA ARG A 262 -51.39 -19.86 18.82
C ARG A 262 -51.15 -18.84 17.74
N ALA A 263 -49.90 -18.67 17.29
CA ALA A 263 -49.56 -17.74 16.21
C ALA A 263 -50.28 -18.06 14.89
N ARG A 264 -50.70 -19.31 14.66
CA ARG A 264 -51.58 -19.72 13.56
C ARG A 264 -52.55 -20.79 14.02
N THR A 265 -53.81 -20.67 13.64
CA THR A 265 -54.88 -21.56 14.11
C THR A 265 -54.85 -22.95 13.49
N ASN A 266 -54.38 -23.10 12.24
CA ASN A 266 -54.44 -24.36 11.48
C ASN A 266 -53.12 -24.76 10.81
N THR A 267 -52.00 -24.13 11.18
CA THR A 267 -50.70 -24.40 10.55
C THR A 267 -49.66 -24.77 11.60
N LEU A 268 -49.12 -25.98 11.52
CA LEU A 268 -48.03 -26.41 12.38
C LEU A 268 -46.69 -25.79 11.94
N PRO A 269 -45.94 -25.19 12.87
CA PRO A 269 -44.59 -24.71 12.57
C PRO A 269 -43.61 -25.84 12.25
N LEU A 270 -42.64 -25.54 11.39
CA LEU A 270 -41.58 -26.46 10.96
C LEU A 270 -40.40 -26.51 11.93
N GLY A 271 -40.21 -25.46 12.72
CA GLY A 271 -39.11 -25.36 13.66
C GLY A 271 -38.94 -23.95 14.19
N VAL A 272 -38.06 -23.83 15.18
CA VAL A 272 -37.70 -22.57 15.84
C VAL A 272 -36.19 -22.39 15.83
N SER A 273 -35.75 -21.15 15.68
CA SER A 273 -34.36 -20.74 15.79
C SER A 273 -34.28 -19.58 16.77
N ASN A 274 -33.25 -19.60 17.62
CA ASN A 274 -33.02 -18.56 18.61
C ASN A 274 -31.69 -17.87 18.33
N ARG A 275 -31.64 -16.57 18.63
CA ARG A 275 -30.43 -15.74 18.61
C ARG A 275 -30.39 -14.94 19.90
N ASP A 276 -29.25 -14.93 20.57
CA ASP A 276 -28.98 -14.01 21.67
C ASP A 276 -28.81 -12.59 21.08
N ASN A 277 -29.64 -11.63 21.52
CA ASN A 277 -29.58 -10.26 20.99
C ASN A 277 -28.32 -9.50 21.44
N ASP A 278 -27.74 -9.85 22.60
CA ASP A 278 -26.57 -9.17 23.14
C ASP A 278 -25.28 -9.66 22.47
N THR A 279 -25.19 -10.96 22.21
CA THR A 279 -23.97 -11.60 21.69
C THR A 279 -24.03 -11.97 20.21
N ASN A 280 -25.21 -11.89 19.59
CA ASN A 280 -25.51 -12.41 18.26
C ASN A 280 -25.24 -13.91 18.06
N ASP A 281 -25.01 -14.64 19.15
CA ASP A 281 -24.74 -16.06 19.12
C ASP A 281 -25.99 -16.86 18.77
N ARG A 282 -25.80 -17.93 17.98
CA ARG A 282 -26.81 -18.87 17.51
C ARG A 282 -26.61 -20.27 18.10
N SER A 283 -25.62 -20.46 18.97
CA SER A 283 -25.18 -21.76 19.49
C SER A 283 -26.09 -22.37 20.59
N GLY A 284 -27.05 -21.59 21.11
CA GLY A 284 -28.19 -22.10 21.86
C GLY A 284 -27.90 -22.57 23.29
N VAL A 285 -28.08 -21.68 24.26
CA VAL A 285 -28.43 -22.06 25.64
C VAL A 285 -29.87 -21.61 25.87
N PHE A 286 -30.72 -22.54 26.33
CA PHE A 286 -32.11 -22.28 26.70
C PHE A 286 -32.15 -21.35 27.92
N TYR A 287 -32.18 -20.03 27.68
CA TYR A 287 -32.40 -18.97 28.67
C TYR A 287 -31.58 -19.07 29.99
N ASP A 288 -30.50 -18.29 30.09
CA ASP A 288 -29.78 -18.14 31.36
C ASP A 288 -30.46 -17.09 32.25
N ARG A 289 -31.20 -17.58 33.26
CA ARG A 289 -31.94 -16.75 34.23
C ARG A 289 -31.03 -15.80 35.04
N ARG A 290 -29.71 -16.02 35.06
CA ARG A 290 -28.74 -15.15 35.76
C ARG A 290 -28.29 -13.96 34.92
N ARG A 291 -28.44 -14.01 33.59
CA ARG A 291 -27.89 -13.01 32.66
C ARG A 291 -28.94 -12.04 32.11
N GLN A 292 -30.23 -12.21 32.43
CA GLN A 292 -31.35 -11.40 31.89
C GLN A 292 -31.29 -11.25 30.36
N ILE A 293 -31.01 -12.34 29.65
CA ILE A 293 -30.82 -12.32 28.19
C ILE A 293 -32.18 -12.16 27.48
N ASP A 294 -32.28 -11.12 26.65
CA ASP A 294 -33.35 -10.98 25.65
C ASP A 294 -33.03 -11.88 24.45
N LEU A 295 -33.86 -12.90 24.23
CA LEU A 295 -33.72 -13.81 23.09
C LEU A 295 -34.59 -13.36 21.94
N HIS A 296 -34.02 -13.34 20.74
CA HIS A 296 -34.79 -13.23 19.51
C HIS A 296 -35.17 -14.61 19.01
N VAL A 297 -36.46 -14.93 19.03
CA VAL A 297 -37.02 -16.20 18.60
C VAL A 297 -37.62 -16.03 17.21
N THR A 298 -37.31 -16.95 16.31
CA THR A 298 -37.88 -17.01 14.96
C THR A 298 -38.48 -18.37 14.71
N GLN A 299 -39.78 -18.41 14.43
CA GLN A 299 -40.55 -19.62 14.15
C GLN A 299 -40.93 -19.67 12.66
N TYR A 300 -40.67 -20.82 12.03
CA TYR A 300 -40.82 -21.00 10.58
C TYR A 300 -42.04 -21.84 10.23
N TYR A 301 -42.67 -21.54 9.10
CA TYR A 301 -43.81 -22.28 8.55
C TYR A 301 -43.52 -22.77 7.14
N LYS A 302 -44.25 -23.81 6.72
CA LYS A 302 -44.06 -24.49 5.42
C LYS A 302 -44.36 -23.63 4.19
N ASP A 303 -45.12 -22.56 4.36
CA ASP A 303 -45.57 -21.64 3.32
C ASP A 303 -44.64 -20.41 3.20
N ASN A 304 -43.39 -20.54 3.63
CA ASN A 304 -42.36 -19.50 3.63
C ASN A 304 -42.69 -18.26 4.48
N TYR A 305 -43.70 -18.34 5.35
CA TYR A 305 -43.88 -17.35 6.40
C TYR A 305 -43.01 -17.71 7.61
N ARG A 306 -42.51 -16.67 8.26
CA ARG A 306 -41.94 -16.77 9.61
C ARG A 306 -42.52 -15.68 10.50
N VAL A 307 -42.56 -15.96 11.79
CA VAL A 307 -42.88 -14.96 12.82
C VAL A 307 -41.71 -14.88 13.79
N SER A 308 -41.34 -13.67 14.13
CA SER A 308 -40.23 -13.39 15.03
C SER A 308 -40.69 -12.50 16.18
N TRP A 309 -40.16 -12.74 17.38
CA TRP A 309 -40.44 -11.95 18.56
C TRP A 309 -39.23 -11.97 19.51
N ASP A 310 -39.13 -10.96 20.35
CA ASP A 310 -38.17 -10.93 21.43
C ASP A 310 -38.82 -11.46 22.71
N THR A 311 -38.10 -12.24 23.50
CA THR A 311 -38.58 -12.75 24.79
C THR A 311 -37.51 -12.62 25.87
N ASP A 312 -37.91 -12.10 27.03
CA ASP A 312 -37.10 -12.06 28.25
C ASP A 312 -37.37 -13.28 29.14
N GLY A 313 -38.06 -14.30 28.61
CA GLY A 313 -38.53 -15.48 29.33
C GLY A 313 -39.77 -15.26 30.20
N LYS A 314 -40.24 -14.02 30.35
CA LYS A 314 -41.44 -13.66 31.13
C LYS A 314 -42.54 -13.05 30.27
N SER A 315 -42.16 -12.34 29.22
CA SER A 315 -43.03 -11.63 28.29
C SER A 315 -42.45 -11.68 26.87
N ASN A 316 -43.34 -11.67 25.88
CA ASN A 316 -42.97 -11.61 24.47
C ASN A 316 -43.30 -10.22 23.92
N LYS A 317 -42.39 -9.63 23.15
CA LYS A 317 -42.48 -8.28 22.57
C LYS A 317 -42.01 -8.29 21.11
N ASN A 318 -42.33 -7.24 20.35
CA ASN A 318 -41.88 -7.04 18.98
C ASN A 318 -42.23 -8.16 17.98
N TYR A 319 -43.46 -8.69 18.07
CA TYR A 319 -43.97 -9.66 17.10
C TYR A 319 -44.02 -9.04 15.69
N HIS A 320 -43.36 -9.70 14.74
CA HIS A 320 -43.45 -9.32 13.34
C HIS A 320 -43.41 -10.53 12.43
N TRP A 321 -44.16 -10.42 11.33
CA TRP A 321 -44.22 -11.43 10.30
C TRP A 321 -43.23 -11.11 9.18
N THR A 322 -42.76 -12.15 8.51
CA THR A 322 -42.01 -12.00 7.27
C THR A 322 -42.42 -13.10 6.29
N ASN A 323 -42.92 -12.70 5.13
CA ASN A 323 -43.11 -13.58 3.99
C ASN A 323 -41.78 -13.67 3.21
N GLN A 324 -41.11 -14.81 3.31
CA GLN A 324 -39.82 -15.03 2.67
C GLN A 324 -39.92 -15.30 1.16
N SER A 325 -41.13 -15.41 0.60
CA SER A 325 -41.33 -15.49 -0.84
C SER A 325 -41.33 -14.11 -1.52
N LEU A 326 -41.33 -13.02 -0.76
CA LEU A 326 -41.28 -11.66 -1.27
C LEU A 326 -39.94 -10.99 -0.93
N PRO A 327 -39.44 -10.06 -1.77
CA PRO A 327 -38.31 -9.22 -1.41
C PRO A 327 -38.60 -8.40 -0.15
N SER A 328 -37.58 -8.15 0.68
CA SER A 328 -37.74 -7.39 1.93
C SER A 328 -38.23 -5.95 1.74
N SER A 329 -38.11 -5.38 0.54
CA SER A 329 -38.64 -4.06 0.19
C SER A 329 -40.10 -4.08 -0.27
N HIS A 330 -40.72 -5.26 -0.40
CA HIS A 330 -42.11 -5.39 -0.79
C HIS A 330 -43.01 -4.96 0.37
N THR A 331 -44.01 -4.11 0.11
CA THR A 331 -44.92 -3.58 1.14
C THR A 331 -45.63 -4.68 1.93
N ASP A 332 -45.95 -5.78 1.24
CA ASP A 332 -46.69 -6.89 1.83
C ASP A 332 -45.80 -7.93 2.53
N SER A 333 -44.48 -7.74 2.52
CA SER A 333 -43.53 -8.70 3.10
C SER A 333 -43.70 -8.87 4.62
N HIS A 334 -44.31 -7.90 5.31
CA HIS A 334 -44.53 -7.92 6.75
C HIS A 334 -46.00 -8.13 7.16
N ILE A 335 -46.87 -8.44 6.20
CA ILE A 335 -48.29 -8.66 6.48
C ILE A 335 -48.48 -10.10 7.01
N PRO A 336 -49.18 -10.29 8.15
CA PRO A 336 -49.49 -11.63 8.67
C PRO A 336 -50.39 -12.41 7.69
N PRO A 337 -50.19 -13.74 7.57
CA PRO A 337 -51.08 -14.60 6.80
C PRO A 337 -52.49 -14.63 7.41
N GLU A 338 -53.50 -14.98 6.62
CA GLU A 338 -54.91 -14.89 7.03
C GLU A 338 -55.24 -15.72 8.29
N ASP A 339 -54.62 -16.87 8.47
CA ASP A 339 -54.82 -17.75 9.63
C ASP A 339 -54.02 -17.34 10.88
N ALA A 340 -53.32 -16.19 10.81
CA ALA A 340 -52.65 -15.51 11.91
C ALA A 340 -53.31 -14.17 12.30
N ARG A 341 -54.42 -13.77 11.65
CA ARG A 341 -55.14 -12.51 11.90
C ARG A 341 -56.23 -12.64 12.95
#